data_AF-K2FVT9-F1
#
_entry.id   AF-K2FVT9-F1
#
_cell.length_a   1.000
_cell.length_b   1.000
_cell.length_c   1.000
_cell.angle_alpha   90.00
_cell.angle_beta   90.00
_cell.angle_gamma   90.00
#
_symmetry.space_group_name_H-M   'P 1'
#
loop_
_entity.id
_entity.type
_entity.pdbx_description
1 polymer ?
#
loop_
_entity_poly.entity_id
_entity_poly.type
_entity_poly.pdbx_seq_one_letter_code
_entity_poly.pdbx_strand_id
1 'polypeptide(L)' 'MWLSNKRPRALNYAVTKKWAKSWKKIENAILHYKAILRREVIEWNTKWLENAKKFVLVKFKKYSININKI' A
#
# COMPACT_ATOMS: atom_id res chain seq x y z
N MET A 1 45.71 -14.37 9.32
CA MET A 1 44.95 -13.73 10.41
C MET A 1 43.66 -13.16 9.84
N TRP A 2 42.58 -13.32 10.60
CA TRP A 2 41.19 -13.39 10.14
C TRP A 2 40.65 -12.04 9.66
N LEU A 3 40.06 -12.03 8.45
CA LEU A 3 39.23 -10.93 7.96
C LEU A 3 38.07 -10.73 8.93
N SER A 4 38.15 -9.66 9.74
CA SER A 4 37.09 -9.28 10.66
C SER A 4 35.80 -9.08 9.87
N ASN A 5 34.82 -9.95 10.10
CA ASN A 5 33.50 -9.89 9.50
C ASN A 5 32.86 -8.53 9.87
N LYS A 6 32.80 -7.58 8.94
CA LYS A 6 32.13 -6.27 9.11
C LYS A 6 30.60 -6.37 9.20
N ARG A 7 30.05 -7.51 9.64
CA ARG A 7 28.61 -7.67 9.82
C ARG A 7 28.25 -7.17 11.22
N PRO A 8 27.30 -6.23 11.35
CA PRO A 8 26.90 -5.73 12.66
C PRO A 8 26.43 -6.88 13.55
N ARG A 9 27.03 -7.01 14.75
CA ARG A 9 26.74 -8.09 15.72
C ARG A 9 25.33 -8.03 16.30
N ALA A 10 24.68 -6.89 16.20
CA ALA A 10 23.28 -6.72 16.54
C ALA A 10 22.51 -6.30 15.28
N LEU A 11 21.51 -7.10 14.90
CA LEU A 11 20.41 -6.58 14.12
C LEU A 11 19.79 -5.47 14.96
N ASN A 12 20.07 -4.21 14.60
CA ASN A 12 19.29 -3.09 15.07
C ASN A 12 17.89 -3.25 14.46
N TYR A 13 17.09 -4.15 15.03
CA TYR A 13 15.65 -4.15 14.84
C TYR A 13 15.19 -2.85 15.46
N ALA A 14 15.21 -1.78 14.67
CA ALA A 14 14.74 -0.48 15.12
C ALA A 14 13.37 -0.70 15.76
N VAL A 15 13.31 -0.49 17.08
CA VAL A 15 12.11 -0.62 17.93
C VAL A 15 11.05 0.41 17.50
N THR A 16 11.39 1.28 16.53
CA THR A 16 10.47 2.14 15.77
C THR A 16 9.64 1.41 14.72
N LYS A 17 9.74 0.08 14.56
CA LYS A 17 8.67 -0.73 13.91
C LYS A 17 7.40 -0.81 14.78
N LYS A 18 7.04 0.27 15.47
CA LYS A 18 5.65 0.49 15.87
C LYS A 18 4.89 0.67 14.56
N TRP A 19 3.89 -0.19 14.35
CA TRP A 19 3.05 -0.26 13.17
C TRP A 19 2.52 1.12 12.75
N ALA A 20 3.27 1.84 11.92
CA ALA A 20 2.78 3.05 11.31
C ALA A 20 1.83 2.63 10.19
N LYS A 21 0.53 2.94 10.34
CA LYS A 21 -0.31 3.28 9.19
C LYS A 21 0.40 4.43 8.48
N SER A 22 1.37 4.11 7.62
CA SER A 22 2.10 5.13 6.87
C SER A 22 1.06 5.89 6.07
N TRP A 23 0.86 7.17 6.37
CA TRP A 23 -0.08 8.05 5.67
C TRP A 23 0.08 7.95 4.15
N LYS A 24 1.33 7.79 3.69
CA LYS A 24 1.68 7.54 2.29
C LYS A 24 1.06 6.27 1.69
N LYS A 25 0.86 5.20 2.48
CA LYS A 25 0.15 3.98 2.01
C LYS A 25 -1.35 4.22 1.83
N ILE A 26 -1.94 5.07 2.68
CA ILE A 26 -3.34 5.48 2.60
C ILE A 26 -3.53 6.36 1.36
N GLU A 27 -2.69 7.39 1.20
CA GLU A 27 -2.67 8.27 0.02
C GLU A 27 -2.50 7.47 -1.27
N ASN A 28 -1.53 6.56 -1.33
CA ASN A 28 -1.32 5.73 -2.52
C ASN A 28 -2.53 4.84 -2.83
N ALA A 29 -3.23 4.33 -1.82
CA ALA A 29 -4.44 3.55 -2.04
C ALA A 29 -5.58 4.41 -2.62
N ILE A 30 -5.71 5.65 -2.14
CA ILE A 30 -6.69 6.63 -2.64
C ILE A 30 -6.35 7.05 -4.08
N LEU A 31 -5.09 7.37 -4.36
CA LEU A 31 -4.62 7.71 -5.71
C LEU A 31 -4.86 6.58 -6.70
N HIS A 32 -4.57 5.34 -6.28
CA HIS A 32 -4.82 4.15 -7.11
C HIS A 32 -6.32 3.97 -7.39
N TYR A 33 -7.18 4.17 -6.39
CA TYR A 33 -8.64 4.14 -6.58
C TYR A 33 -9.10 5.19 -7.61
N LYS A 34 -8.63 6.44 -7.47
CA LYS A 34 -8.96 7.52 -8.41
C LYS A 34 -8.47 7.23 -9.83
N ALA A 35 -7.28 6.64 -9.98
CA ALA A 35 -6.76 6.23 -11.28
C ALA A 35 -7.63 5.15 -11.94
N ILE A 36 -8.11 4.17 -11.15
CA ILE A 36 -9.03 3.13 -11.65
C ILE A 36 -10.35 3.76 -12.11
N LEU A 37 -10.94 4.67 -11.34
CA LEU A 37 -12.19 5.34 -11.73
C LEU A 37 -12.01 6.14 -13.04
N ARG A 38 -10.89 6.85 -13.20
CA ARG A 38 -10.59 7.56 -14.46
C ARG A 38 -10.48 6.60 -15.65
N ARG A 39 -9.87 5.44 -15.46
CA ARG A 39 -9.73 4.44 -16.53
C ARG A 39 -11.06 3.77 -16.86
N GLU A 40 -11.90 3.51 -15.86
CA GLU A 40 -13.23 2.94 -16.08
C GLU A 40 -14.13 3.83 -16.95
N VAL A 41 -13.97 5.16 -16.88
CA VAL A 41 -14.67 6.10 -17.77
C VAL A 41 -14.21 5.96 -19.23
N ILE A 42 -12.95 5.61 -19.47
CA ILE A 42 -12.35 5.53 -20.81
C ILE A 42 -12.52 4.12 -21.41
N GLU A 43 -12.18 3.10 -20.63
CA GLU A 43 -12.08 1.71 -21.04
C GLU A 43 -13.37 0.91 -20.78
N TRP A 44 -14.38 1.53 -20.16
CA TRP A 44 -15.56 0.85 -19.61
C TRP A 44 -15.19 -0.17 -18.53
N ASN A 45 -16.12 -1.06 -18.17
CA ASN A 45 -15.90 -2.07 -17.14
C ASN A 45 -15.19 -3.30 -17.71
N THR A 46 -13.89 -3.40 -17.45
CA THR A 46 -13.07 -4.54 -17.85
C THR A 46 -12.77 -5.44 -16.64
N LYS A 47 -12.54 -6.74 -16.90
CA LYS A 47 -12.27 -7.74 -15.86
C LYS A 47 -11.04 -7.39 -15.00
N TRP A 48 -10.04 -6.75 -15.60
CA TRP A 48 -8.84 -6.33 -14.88
C TRP A 48 -9.12 -5.14 -13.95
N LEU A 49 -9.98 -4.19 -14.36
CA LEU A 49 -10.43 -3.08 -13.50
C LEU A 49 -11.26 -3.57 -12.32
N GLU A 50 -12.16 -4.53 -12.53
CA GLU A 50 -12.95 -5.14 -11.46
C GLU A 50 -12.04 -5.81 -10.41
N ASN A 51 -11.04 -6.57 -10.87
CA ASN A 51 -10.04 -7.19 -10.00
C ASN A 51 -9.20 -6.13 -9.27
N ALA A 52 -8.75 -5.08 -9.98
CA ALA A 52 -8.00 -3.98 -9.37
C ALA A 52 -8.81 -3.25 -8.29
N LYS A 53 -10.11 -3.00 -8.52
CA LYS A 53 -11.03 -2.46 -7.52
C LYS A 53 -11.12 -3.35 -6.29
N LYS A 54 -11.30 -4.67 -6.47
CA LYS A 54 -11.34 -5.64 -5.36
C LYS A 54 -10.09 -5.53 -4.48
N PHE A 55 -8.90 -5.44 -5.05
CA PHE A 55 -7.66 -5.27 -4.28
C PHE A 55 -7.58 -3.93 -3.53
N VAL A 56 -8.04 -2.84 -4.15
CA VAL A 56 -8.09 -1.52 -3.49
C VAL A 56 -9.09 -1.51 -2.34
N LEU A 57 -10.25 -2.13 -2.51
CA LEU A 57 -11.27 -2.25 -1.46
C LEU A 57 -10.76 -3.03 -0.25
N VAL A 58 -9.99 -4.11 -0.47
CA VAL A 58 -9.31 -4.84 0.61
C VAL A 58 -8.32 -3.94 1.35
N LYS A 59 -7.55 -3.11 0.63
CA LYS A 59 -6.65 -2.12 1.26
C LYS A 59 -7.44 -1.07 2.05
N PHE A 60 -8.56 -0.59 1.52
CA PHE A 60 -9.42 0.36 2.22
C PHE A 60 -10.00 -0.22 3.51
N LYS A 61 -10.47 -1.47 3.48
CA LYS A 61 -10.90 -2.19 4.69
C LYS A 61 -9.77 -2.33 5.71
N LYS A 62 -8.57 -2.71 5.24
CA LYS A 62 -7.37 -2.82 6.10
C LYS A 62 -6.99 -1.50 6.78
N TYR A 63 -7.15 -0.38 6.08
CA TYR A 63 -6.79 0.94 6.59
C TYR A 63 -7.95 1.69 7.25
N SER A 64 -9.16 1.12 7.25
CA SER A 64 -10.40 1.75 7.73
C SER A 64 -10.75 3.04 6.99
N ILE A 65 -10.54 3.05 5.67
CA ILE A 65 -10.85 4.20 4.80
C ILE A 65 -12.30 4.08 4.34
N ASN A 66 -13.08 5.15 4.50
CA ASN A 66 -14.46 5.22 4.03
C ASN A 66 -14.50 5.77 2.58
N ILE A 67 -15.01 4.97 1.65
CA ILE A 67 -15.10 5.30 0.21
C ILE A 67 -15.97 6.53 -0.03
N ASN A 68 -17.03 6.72 0.77
CA ASN A 68 -17.97 7.83 0.61
C ASN A 68 -17.34 9.20 0.97
N LYS A 69 -16.13 9.20 1.53
CA LYS A 69 -15.39 10.40 1.95
C LYS A 69 -14.16 10.69 1.07
N ILE A 70 -14.00 10.02 -0.07
CA ILE A 70 -12.81 10.08 -0.97
C ILE A 70 -13.13 10.81 -2.27
#